data_AF-A0A4Q2VD65-F1
#
_entry.id   AF-A0A4Q2VD65-F1
#
_cell.length_a   1.000
_cell.length_b   1.000
_cell.length_c   1.000
_cell.angle_alpha   90.00
_cell.angle_beta   90.00
_cell.angle_gamma   90.00
#
_symmetry.space_group_name_H-M   'P 1'
#
loop_
_entity.id
_entity.type
_entity.pdbx_description
1 polymer ?
#
loop_
_entity_poly.entity_id
_entity_poly.type
_entity_poly.pdbx_seq_one_letter_code
_entity_poly.pdbx_strand_id
1 'polypeptide(L)'
;MGLIWKRGPLTVLFRSEGSQSYLKSGEQAALQRYAANLDSLRLAAASEFELRGPFPMEVYGRVLKSTMRILDGFYNMSLVACRKGHLTEGERALLEYTARERAILCDHICQAFQVVASSTMLEYPFADATPSIVSARENLLSKIFEFRKEHPRRLINEGGESSDSNNLLVEEKDYALLYAYALVTGQVADELRMVGKEIGSLFGVLDEDTRLLQ
;
A
#
# COMPACT_ATOMS: atom_id res chain seq x y z
N MET A 1 -3.50 -10.94 1.24
CA MET A 1 -3.04 -9.55 1.41
C MET A 1 -3.44 -8.66 0.23
N GLY A 2 -3.02 -8.95 -1.01
CA GLY A 2 -3.40 -8.13 -2.19
C GLY A 2 -4.91 -7.92 -2.36
N LEU A 3 -5.75 -8.95 -2.15
CA LEU A 3 -7.22 -8.82 -2.19
C LEU A 3 -7.79 -7.87 -1.13
N ILE A 4 -7.15 -7.77 0.04
CA ILE A 4 -7.56 -6.83 1.09
C ILE A 4 -7.13 -5.42 0.67
N TRP A 5 -5.93 -5.26 0.12
CA TRP A 5 -5.43 -3.99 -0.41
C TRP A 5 -6.34 -3.43 -1.52
N LYS A 6 -6.77 -4.29 -2.45
CA LYS A 6 -7.65 -3.95 -3.58
C LYS A 6 -8.99 -3.32 -3.17
N ARG A 7 -9.45 -3.50 -1.92
CA ARG A 7 -10.65 -2.84 -1.42
C ARG A 7 -10.52 -1.31 -1.39
N GLY A 8 -9.28 -0.81 -1.30
CA GLY A 8 -8.98 0.62 -1.26
C GLY A 8 -9.39 1.23 0.08
N PRO A 9 -8.48 1.42 1.04
CA PRO A 9 -8.80 1.93 2.39
C PRO A 9 -9.54 3.27 2.35
N LEU A 10 -9.06 4.21 1.54
CA LEU A 10 -9.70 5.51 1.35
C LEU A 10 -10.98 5.45 0.52
N THR A 11 -11.14 4.43 -0.35
CA THR A 11 -12.37 4.20 -1.10
C THR A 11 -13.48 3.68 -0.19
N VAL A 12 -13.14 2.77 0.75
CA VAL A 12 -14.05 2.31 1.81
C VAL A 12 -14.46 3.48 2.70
N LEU A 13 -13.49 4.30 3.12
CA LEU A 13 -13.76 5.52 3.90
C LEU A 13 -14.71 6.47 3.14
N PHE A 14 -14.43 6.76 1.87
CA PHE A 14 -15.24 7.66 1.05
C PHE A 14 -16.68 7.17 0.85
N ARG A 15 -16.89 5.87 0.62
CA ARG A 15 -18.23 5.30 0.38
C ARG A 15 -19.07 5.13 1.64
N SER A 16 -18.41 4.81 2.76
CA SER A 16 -19.11 4.51 4.03
C SER A 16 -19.13 5.68 5.00
N GLU A 17 -18.50 6.80 4.63
CA GLU A 17 -18.25 7.96 5.50
C GLU A 17 -17.65 7.56 6.86
N GLY A 18 -16.77 6.55 6.86
CA GLY A 18 -16.11 6.04 8.05
C GLY A 18 -16.91 5.01 8.86
N SER A 19 -18.12 4.65 8.42
CA SER A 19 -18.96 3.66 9.11
C SER A 19 -18.46 2.22 8.93
N GLN A 20 -17.75 1.93 7.84
CA GLN A 20 -17.19 0.60 7.57
C GLN A 20 -15.68 0.60 7.76
N SER A 21 -15.18 -0.44 8.43
CA SER A 21 -13.74 -0.68 8.57
C SER A 21 -13.15 -1.24 7.28
N TYR A 22 -11.99 -0.74 6.89
CA TYR A 22 -11.17 -1.27 5.79
C TYR A 22 -10.85 -2.77 5.98
N LEU A 23 -10.45 -3.14 7.20
CA LEU A 23 -10.24 -4.53 7.61
C LEU A 23 -11.54 -5.07 8.21
N LYS A 24 -12.02 -6.22 7.72
CA LYS A 24 -13.17 -6.88 8.33
C LYS A 24 -12.78 -7.45 9.68
N SER A 25 -13.79 -7.65 10.54
CA SER A 25 -13.59 -8.23 11.87
C SER A 25 -12.82 -9.55 11.78
N GLY A 26 -11.76 -9.66 12.58
CA GLY A 26 -10.90 -10.85 12.65
C GLY A 26 -9.85 -11.01 11.55
N GLU A 27 -9.89 -10.24 10.45
CA GLU A 27 -8.91 -10.40 9.35
C GLU A 27 -7.48 -10.11 9.80
N GLN A 28 -7.26 -9.05 10.57
CA GLN A 28 -5.93 -8.70 11.09
C GLN A 28 -5.37 -9.81 11.98
N ALA A 29 -6.17 -10.28 12.94
CA ALA A 29 -5.77 -11.34 13.86
C ALA A 29 -5.50 -12.65 13.12
N ALA A 30 -6.31 -12.98 12.11
CA ALA A 30 -6.09 -14.16 11.27
C ALA A 30 -4.76 -14.08 10.51
N LEU A 31 -4.47 -12.95 9.87
CA LEU A 31 -3.21 -12.74 9.13
C LEU A 31 -1.99 -12.82 10.05
N GLN A 32 -2.04 -12.18 11.22
CA GLN A 32 -0.96 -12.25 12.21
C GLN A 32 -0.74 -13.68 12.71
N ARG A 33 -1.82 -14.43 12.97
CA ARG A 33 -1.74 -15.84 13.35
C ARG A 33 -1.10 -16.69 12.26
N TYR A 34 -1.45 -16.48 10.98
CA TYR A 34 -0.81 -17.20 9.88
C TYR A 34 0.69 -16.88 9.78
N ALA A 35 1.09 -15.61 9.93
CA ALA A 35 2.49 -15.23 9.94
C ALA A 35 3.28 -15.89 11.10
N ALA A 36 2.71 -15.91 12.30
CA ALA A 36 3.32 -16.55 13.48
C ALA A 36 3.44 -18.09 13.30
N ASN A 37 2.43 -18.72 12.69
CA ASN A 37 2.48 -20.14 12.37
C ASN A 37 3.58 -20.44 11.34
N LEU A 38 3.74 -19.60 10.31
CA LEU A 38 4.81 -19.77 9.33
C LEU A 38 6.20 -19.63 9.97
N ASP A 39 6.40 -18.72 10.92
CA ASP A 39 7.69 -18.60 11.63
C ASP A 39 7.97 -19.81 12.54
N SER A 40 6.94 -20.35 13.18
CA SER A 40 7.05 -21.61 13.93
C SER A 40 7.47 -22.78 13.03
N LEU A 41 6.86 -22.90 11.85
CA LEU A 41 7.21 -23.92 10.86
C LEU A 41 8.64 -23.72 10.33
N ARG A 42 9.07 -22.47 10.12
CA ARG A 42 10.43 -22.13 9.72
C ARG A 42 11.45 -22.61 10.75
N LEU A 43 11.18 -22.41 12.04
CA LEU A 43 12.04 -22.91 13.13
C LEU A 43 12.12 -24.44 13.15
N ALA A 44 10.98 -25.12 12.96
CA ALA A 44 10.95 -26.58 12.91
C ALA A 44 11.68 -27.15 11.68
N ALA A 45 11.65 -26.47 10.55
CA ALA A 45 12.32 -26.87 9.32
C ALA A 45 13.86 -26.97 9.46
N ALA A 46 14.46 -26.28 10.43
CA ALA A 46 15.88 -26.41 10.72
C ALA A 46 16.28 -27.81 11.23
N SER A 47 15.32 -28.56 11.79
CA SER A 47 15.50 -29.95 12.26
C SER A 47 14.87 -30.99 11.34
N GLU A 48 14.41 -30.60 10.15
CA GLU A 48 13.73 -31.50 9.22
C GLU A 48 14.74 -32.21 8.31
N PHE A 49 14.69 -33.53 8.29
CA PHE A 49 15.66 -34.36 7.56
C PHE A 49 15.17 -34.73 6.15
N GLU A 50 13.88 -34.60 5.86
CA GLU A 50 13.30 -34.92 4.56
C GLU A 50 13.48 -33.82 3.49
N LEU A 51 14.03 -32.67 3.87
CA LEU A 51 14.25 -31.57 2.95
C LEU A 51 15.35 -31.90 1.93
N ARG A 52 15.12 -31.51 0.68
CA ARG A 52 16.11 -31.62 -0.40
C ARG A 52 17.18 -30.53 -0.25
N GLY A 53 18.11 -30.74 0.67
CA GLY A 53 19.21 -29.83 0.94
C GLY A 53 18.95 -28.88 2.13
N PRO A 54 19.93 -28.00 2.41
CA PRO A 54 19.86 -27.11 3.57
C PRO A 54 18.71 -26.11 3.42
N PHE A 55 17.85 -26.02 4.43
CA PHE A 55 16.77 -25.04 4.47
C PHE A 55 17.34 -23.60 4.60
N PRO A 56 16.95 -22.64 3.75
CA PRO A 56 17.48 -21.28 3.77
C PRO A 56 16.84 -20.44 4.89
N MET A 57 17.20 -20.79 6.12
CA MET A 57 16.62 -20.29 7.37
C MET A 57 16.62 -18.76 7.49
N GLU A 58 17.74 -18.14 7.14
CA GLU A 58 17.96 -16.70 7.25
C GLU A 58 17.14 -15.90 6.24
N VAL A 59 17.03 -16.42 5.00
CA VAL A 59 16.30 -15.75 3.91
C VAL A 59 14.81 -15.73 4.24
N TYR A 60 14.24 -16.88 4.61
CA TYR A 60 12.83 -16.95 5.03
C TYR A 60 12.56 -16.18 6.31
N GLY A 61 13.53 -16.08 7.23
CA GLY A 61 13.43 -15.23 8.42
C GLY A 61 13.26 -13.75 8.06
N ARG A 62 14.04 -13.26 7.10
CA ARG A 62 13.90 -11.88 6.60
C ARG A 62 12.57 -11.67 5.85
N VAL A 63 12.15 -12.62 5.01
CA VAL A 63 10.85 -12.57 4.32
C VAL A 63 9.68 -12.48 5.32
N LEU A 64 9.67 -13.32 6.36
CA LEU A 64 8.61 -13.29 7.37
C LEU A 64 8.63 -12.00 8.19
N LYS A 65 9.81 -11.50 8.56
CA LYS A 65 9.94 -10.22 9.25
C LYS A 65 9.37 -9.07 8.42
N SER A 66 9.69 -8.99 7.14
CA SER A 66 9.11 -7.98 6.24
C SER A 66 7.61 -8.21 6.01
N THR A 67 7.15 -9.46 5.95
CA THR A 67 5.71 -9.77 5.87
C THR A 67 4.96 -9.28 7.11
N MET A 68 5.51 -9.43 8.31
CA MET A 68 4.90 -8.87 9.53
C MET A 68 4.82 -7.35 9.48
N ARG A 69 5.86 -6.66 9.02
CA ARG A 69 5.84 -5.20 8.83
C ARG A 69 4.82 -4.75 7.78
N ILE A 70 4.63 -5.54 6.72
CA ILE A 70 3.54 -5.32 5.76
C ILE A 70 2.20 -5.39 6.49
N LEU A 71 1.97 -6.40 7.35
CA LEU A 71 0.74 -6.53 8.14
C LEU A 71 0.53 -5.37 9.12
N ASP A 72 1.59 -4.82 9.70
CA ASP A 72 1.53 -3.60 10.49
C ASP A 72 1.11 -2.40 9.60
N GLY A 73 1.59 -2.36 8.36
CA GLY A 73 1.12 -1.42 7.33
C GLY A 73 -0.38 -1.52 7.05
N PHE A 74 -0.95 -2.73 6.95
CA PHE A 74 -2.41 -2.91 6.83
C PHE A 74 -3.17 -2.35 8.04
N TYR A 75 -2.63 -2.56 9.25
CA TYR A 75 -3.21 -1.99 10.46
C TYR A 75 -3.13 -0.46 10.47
N ASN A 76 -1.96 0.12 10.19
CA ASN A 76 -1.78 1.56 10.07
C ASN A 76 -2.73 2.15 9.03
N MET A 77 -2.90 1.47 7.91
CA MET A 77 -3.81 1.88 6.85
C MET A 77 -5.29 1.83 7.31
N SER A 78 -5.65 0.85 8.13
CA SER A 78 -6.98 0.80 8.75
C SER A 78 -7.20 1.96 9.71
N LEU A 79 -6.16 2.40 10.44
CA LEU A 79 -6.24 3.58 11.30
C LEU A 79 -6.39 4.87 10.49
N VAL A 80 -5.65 5.00 9.38
CA VAL A 80 -5.80 6.13 8.44
C VAL A 80 -7.22 6.17 7.86
N ALA A 81 -7.80 5.01 7.54
CA ALA A 81 -9.16 4.89 7.02
C ALA A 81 -10.25 4.85 8.09
N CYS A 82 -9.91 4.90 9.38
CA CYS A 82 -10.87 4.89 10.48
C CYS A 82 -11.00 6.31 11.04
N ARG A 83 -12.19 6.91 10.91
CA ARG A 83 -12.47 8.24 11.43
C ARG A 83 -13.67 8.22 12.36
N LYS A 84 -13.59 8.98 13.45
CA LYS A 84 -14.74 9.32 14.31
C LYS A 84 -15.43 10.55 13.72
N GLY A 85 -16.23 10.38 12.66
CA GLY A 85 -17.03 11.45 12.05
C GLY A 85 -17.00 11.46 10.52
N HIS A 86 -17.77 12.38 9.93
CA HIS A 86 -17.91 12.55 8.48
C HIS A 86 -16.67 13.22 7.87
N LEU A 87 -16.48 13.00 6.57
CA LEU A 87 -15.45 13.68 5.77
C LEU A 87 -15.79 15.16 5.61
N THR A 88 -14.79 16.03 5.71
CA THR A 88 -14.96 17.45 5.38
C THR A 88 -15.21 17.61 3.88
N GLU A 89 -15.77 18.74 3.47
CA GLU A 89 -15.95 19.06 2.05
C GLU A 89 -14.60 19.09 1.30
N GLY A 90 -13.56 19.67 1.92
CA GLY A 90 -12.19 19.68 1.41
C GLY A 90 -11.59 18.28 1.25
N GLU A 91 -11.75 17.41 2.25
CA GLU A 91 -11.31 16.00 2.17
C GLU A 91 -12.04 15.27 1.05
N ARG A 92 -13.35 15.49 0.90
CA ARG A 92 -14.16 14.85 -0.14
C ARG A 92 -13.68 15.26 -1.54
N ALA A 93 -13.52 16.55 -1.77
CA ALA A 93 -13.02 17.09 -3.03
C ALA A 93 -11.61 16.58 -3.36
N LEU A 94 -10.73 16.54 -2.35
CA LEU A 94 -9.37 16.05 -2.52
C LEU A 94 -9.33 14.53 -2.82
N LEU A 95 -10.17 13.73 -2.15
CA LEU A 95 -10.29 12.29 -2.42
C LEU A 95 -10.83 12.00 -3.82
N GLU A 96 -11.77 12.82 -4.30
CA GLU A 96 -12.33 12.72 -5.64
C GLU A 96 -11.29 13.12 -6.71
N TYR A 97 -10.61 14.25 -6.51
CA TYR A 97 -9.55 14.74 -7.40
C TYR A 97 -8.41 13.74 -7.58
N THR A 98 -8.02 13.04 -6.50
CA THR A 98 -6.91 12.07 -6.51
C THR A 98 -7.34 10.62 -6.73
N ALA A 99 -8.61 10.37 -7.07
CA ALA A 99 -9.15 9.01 -7.14
C ALA A 99 -8.41 8.12 -8.15
N ARG A 100 -8.02 8.69 -9.29
CA ARG A 100 -7.32 7.98 -10.37
C ARG A 100 -5.92 7.53 -9.93
N GLU A 101 -5.13 8.44 -9.38
CA GLU A 101 -3.76 8.16 -8.95
C GLU A 101 -3.74 7.15 -7.81
N ARG A 102 -4.70 7.24 -6.89
CA ARG A 102 -4.88 6.24 -5.83
C ARG A 102 -5.24 4.86 -6.39
N ALA A 103 -6.06 4.78 -7.44
CA ALA A 103 -6.40 3.51 -8.08
C ALA A 103 -5.16 2.88 -8.73
N ILE A 104 -4.38 3.65 -9.49
CA ILE A 104 -3.13 3.19 -10.12
C ILE A 104 -2.14 2.69 -9.06
N LEU A 105 -1.93 3.46 -7.99
CA LEU A 105 -1.04 3.06 -6.89
C LEU A 105 -1.51 1.78 -6.20
N CYS A 106 -2.82 1.64 -5.96
CA CYS A 106 -3.43 0.43 -5.42
C CYS A 106 -3.19 -0.78 -6.34
N ASP A 107 -3.38 -0.62 -7.64
CA ASP A 107 -3.20 -1.68 -8.63
C ASP A 107 -1.74 -2.15 -8.68
N HIS A 108 -0.76 -1.25 -8.70
CA HIS A 108 0.66 -1.62 -8.67
C HIS A 108 1.04 -2.41 -7.40
N ILE A 109 0.51 -2.04 -6.24
CA ILE A 109 0.75 -2.80 -5.00
C ILE A 109 0.10 -4.18 -5.05
N CYS A 110 -1.13 -4.26 -5.58
CA CYS A 110 -1.81 -5.55 -5.76
C CYS A 110 -1.03 -6.46 -6.72
N GLN A 111 -0.51 -5.88 -7.81
CA GLN A 111 0.34 -6.60 -8.76
C GLN A 111 1.63 -7.09 -8.09
N ALA A 112 2.30 -6.26 -7.28
CA ALA A 112 3.49 -6.69 -6.54
C ALA A 112 3.19 -7.87 -5.60
N PHE A 113 2.06 -7.86 -4.88
CA PHE A 113 1.63 -9.01 -4.10
C PHE A 113 1.41 -10.26 -4.96
N GLN A 114 0.82 -10.10 -6.15
CA GLN A 114 0.60 -11.22 -7.06
C GLN A 114 1.92 -11.79 -7.59
N VAL A 115 2.87 -10.95 -7.97
CA VAL A 115 4.20 -11.38 -8.42
C VAL A 115 4.94 -12.12 -7.30
N VAL A 116 4.96 -11.57 -6.08
CA VAL A 116 5.56 -12.25 -4.91
C VAL A 116 4.90 -13.61 -4.66
N ALA A 117 3.57 -13.69 -4.73
CA ALA A 117 2.85 -14.94 -4.54
C ALA A 117 3.18 -15.97 -5.63
N SER A 118 3.21 -15.55 -6.90
CA SER A 118 3.54 -16.42 -8.03
C SER A 118 4.98 -16.91 -7.98
N SER A 119 5.95 -16.05 -7.71
CA SER A 119 7.37 -16.45 -7.58
C SER A 119 7.57 -17.42 -6.42
N THR A 120 6.86 -17.24 -5.30
CA THR A 120 6.94 -18.17 -4.16
C THR A 120 6.28 -19.51 -4.48
N MET A 121 5.12 -19.50 -5.15
CA MET A 121 4.35 -20.73 -5.44
C MET A 121 4.99 -21.58 -6.54
N LEU A 122 5.62 -20.94 -7.53
CA LEU A 122 6.22 -21.61 -8.69
C LEU A 122 7.73 -21.81 -8.55
N GLU A 123 8.33 -21.33 -7.46
CA GLU A 123 9.80 -21.33 -7.25
C GLU A 123 10.54 -20.72 -8.45
N TYR A 124 9.95 -19.65 -9.01
CA TYR A 124 10.38 -19.06 -10.28
C TYR A 124 11.05 -17.69 -10.03
N PRO A 125 12.02 -17.28 -10.89
CA PRO A 125 12.68 -15.99 -10.78
C PRO A 125 11.72 -14.81 -10.54
N PHE A 126 12.14 -13.92 -9.65
CA PHE A 126 11.36 -12.74 -9.28
C PHE A 126 11.45 -11.66 -10.37
N ALA A 127 10.30 -11.10 -10.76
CA ALA A 127 10.22 -9.91 -11.60
C ALA A 127 10.05 -8.67 -10.71
N ASP A 128 11.02 -7.78 -10.66
CA ASP A 128 10.91 -6.60 -9.78
C ASP A 128 9.80 -5.65 -10.25
N ALA A 129 8.79 -5.47 -9.39
CA ALA A 129 7.67 -4.55 -9.61
C ALA A 129 7.85 -3.22 -8.85
N THR A 130 8.97 -2.99 -8.17
CA THR A 130 9.14 -1.81 -7.31
C THR A 130 9.15 -0.46 -8.03
N PRO A 131 9.80 -0.31 -9.22
CA PRO A 131 9.84 0.98 -9.92
C PRO A 131 8.45 1.56 -10.23
N SER A 132 7.44 0.70 -10.46
CA SER A 132 6.08 1.13 -10.77
C SER A 132 5.35 1.70 -9.54
N ILE A 133 5.62 1.20 -8.33
CA ILE A 133 4.97 1.68 -7.10
C ILE A 133 5.51 3.05 -6.69
N VAL A 134 6.83 3.24 -6.73
CA VAL A 134 7.48 4.50 -6.34
C VAL A 134 7.00 5.63 -7.25
N SER A 135 7.06 5.44 -8.57
CA SER A 135 6.59 6.44 -9.54
C SER A 135 5.10 6.77 -9.39
N ALA A 136 4.24 5.76 -9.15
CA ALA A 136 2.82 5.99 -8.88
C ALA A 136 2.57 6.81 -7.60
N ARG A 137 3.39 6.62 -6.56
CA ARG A 137 3.33 7.41 -5.33
C ARG A 137 3.76 8.86 -5.57
N GLU A 138 4.85 9.09 -6.29
CA GLU A 138 5.31 10.44 -6.63
C GLU A 138 4.29 11.19 -7.50
N ASN A 139 3.61 10.49 -8.42
CA ASN A 139 2.51 11.05 -9.21
C ASN A 139 1.33 11.45 -8.33
N LEU A 140 0.96 10.62 -7.33
CA LEU A 140 -0.08 10.96 -6.36
C LEU A 140 0.30 12.22 -5.56
N LEU A 141 1.52 12.31 -5.05
CA LEU A 141 2.00 13.49 -4.32
C LEU A 141 2.01 14.75 -5.20
N SER A 142 2.39 14.61 -6.47
CA SER A 142 2.35 15.70 -7.45
C SER A 142 0.92 16.20 -7.68
N LYS A 143 -0.06 15.29 -7.77
CA LYS A 143 -1.48 15.66 -7.92
C LYS A 143 -2.06 16.32 -6.68
N ILE A 144 -1.65 15.89 -5.48
CA ILE A 144 -2.02 16.58 -4.24
C ILE A 144 -1.47 18.01 -4.23
N PHE A 145 -0.24 18.21 -4.70
CA PHE A 145 0.37 19.53 -4.80
C PHE A 145 -0.32 20.41 -5.85
N GLU A 146 -0.69 19.86 -7.01
CA GLU A 146 -1.46 20.54 -8.04
C GLU A 146 -2.81 21.03 -7.50
N PHE A 147 -3.57 20.16 -6.82
CA PHE A 147 -4.82 20.53 -6.17
C PHE A 147 -4.65 21.69 -5.18
N ARG A 148 -3.57 21.66 -4.39
CA ARG A 148 -3.22 22.74 -3.45
C ARG A 148 -2.92 24.06 -4.13
N LYS A 149 -2.31 24.04 -5.32
CA LYS A 149 -2.03 25.25 -6.11
C LYS A 149 -3.31 25.84 -6.72
N GLU A 150 -4.24 24.98 -7.15
CA GLU A 150 -5.52 25.38 -7.73
C GLU A 150 -6.51 25.93 -6.69
N HIS A 151 -6.40 25.47 -5.43
CA HIS A 151 -7.24 25.90 -4.32
C HIS A 151 -6.41 26.59 -3.21
N PRO A 152 -5.78 27.75 -3.51
CA PRO A 152 -5.05 28.49 -2.50
C PRO A 152 -6.02 28.98 -1.42
N ARG A 153 -5.55 29.08 -0.17
CA ARG A 153 -6.33 29.66 0.94
C ARG A 153 -6.97 30.96 0.48
N ARG A 154 -8.25 31.17 0.82
CA ARG A 154 -8.73 32.54 1.05
C ARG A 154 -7.94 33.08 2.25
N LEU A 155 -6.85 33.80 1.97
CA LEU A 155 -6.47 34.89 2.85
C LEU A 155 -7.69 35.78 2.92
N ILE A 156 -8.22 35.97 4.12
CA ILE A 156 -9.33 36.86 4.39
C ILE A 156 -8.88 38.25 3.93
N ASN A 157 -9.24 38.63 2.70
CA ASN A 157 -9.12 40.00 2.23
C ASN A 157 -10.49 40.41 1.69
N GLU A 158 -11.01 41.41 2.38
CA GLU A 158 -12.18 42.21 2.12
C GLU A 158 -12.17 42.76 0.68
N GLY A 159 -13.35 42.83 0.08
CA GLY A 159 -13.63 43.70 -1.08
C GLY A 159 -13.11 43.19 -2.43
N GLY A 160 -13.90 42.37 -3.11
CA GLY A 160 -13.66 42.04 -4.51
C GLY A 160 -14.69 41.07 -5.05
N GLU A 161 -15.76 41.61 -5.62
CA GLU A 161 -16.73 40.86 -6.42
C GLU A 161 -16.03 40.32 -7.68
N SER A 162 -15.77 39.01 -7.72
CA SER A 162 -15.51 38.29 -8.96
C SER A 162 -16.09 36.88 -8.85
N SER A 163 -17.07 36.64 -9.71
CA SER A 163 -17.92 35.45 -9.87
C SER A 163 -17.19 34.11 -10.01
N ASP A 164 -17.88 33.08 -9.50
CA ASP A 164 -18.00 31.72 -10.05
C ASP A 164 -16.74 30.85 -10.18
N SER A 165 -16.19 30.47 -9.03
CA SER A 165 -15.62 29.12 -8.87
C SER A 165 -15.93 28.67 -7.45
N ASN A 166 -16.62 27.53 -7.31
CA ASN A 166 -17.06 26.94 -6.03
C ASN A 166 -16.09 27.27 -4.88
N ASN A 167 -16.56 28.01 -3.87
CA ASN A 167 -15.81 28.36 -2.66
C ASN A 167 -15.58 27.11 -1.80
N LEU A 168 -14.81 26.16 -2.31
CA LEU A 168 -14.49 24.93 -1.62
C LEU A 168 -13.40 25.26 -0.58
N LEU A 169 -13.79 25.25 0.70
CA LEU A 169 -12.89 25.57 1.81
C LEU A 169 -12.04 24.33 2.13
N VAL A 170 -10.79 24.34 1.65
CA VAL A 170 -9.81 23.29 1.95
C VAL A 170 -8.83 23.79 3.01
N GLU A 171 -8.76 23.08 4.13
CA GLU A 171 -7.82 23.36 5.21
C GLU A 171 -6.55 22.49 5.11
N GLU A 172 -5.46 22.93 5.74
CA GLU A 172 -4.20 22.15 5.74
C GLU A 172 -4.38 20.74 6.32
N LYS A 173 -5.28 20.62 7.31
CA LYS A 173 -5.61 19.35 7.96
C LYS A 173 -6.24 18.33 7.00
N ASP A 174 -6.93 18.80 5.94
CA ASP A 174 -7.62 17.94 4.99
C ASP A 174 -6.62 17.14 4.13
N TYR A 175 -5.39 17.66 3.95
CA TYR A 175 -4.31 16.97 3.26
C TYR A 175 -3.66 15.86 4.09
N ALA A 176 -3.76 15.92 5.42
CA ALA A 176 -3.09 14.98 6.33
C ALA A 176 -3.50 13.53 6.05
N LEU A 177 -4.76 13.30 5.67
CA LEU A 177 -5.27 11.98 5.31
C LEU A 177 -4.50 11.36 4.14
N LEU A 178 -4.32 12.13 3.05
CA LEU A 178 -3.61 11.63 1.87
C LEU A 178 -2.11 11.50 2.09
N TYR A 179 -1.50 12.38 2.88
CA TYR A 179 -0.09 12.23 3.24
C TYR A 179 0.16 11.00 4.12
N ALA A 180 -0.71 10.74 5.09
CA ALA A 180 -0.63 9.52 5.89
C ALA A 180 -0.83 8.26 5.02
N TYR A 181 -1.79 8.30 4.09
CA TYR A 181 -1.99 7.23 3.11
C TYR A 181 -0.74 7.00 2.25
N ALA A 182 -0.15 8.06 1.68
CA ALA A 182 1.06 7.96 0.87
C ALA A 182 2.25 7.42 1.66
N LEU A 183 2.40 7.83 2.93
CA LEU A 183 3.44 7.35 3.83
C LEU A 183 3.31 5.85 4.12
N VAL A 184 2.14 5.41 4.59
CA VAL A 184 1.91 3.99 4.90
C VAL A 184 2.06 3.13 3.65
N THR A 185 1.57 3.62 2.52
CA THR A 185 1.73 2.95 1.23
C THR A 185 3.21 2.82 0.83
N GLY A 186 4.01 3.86 1.06
CA GLY A 186 5.46 3.82 0.84
C GLY A 186 6.16 2.78 1.72
N GLN A 187 5.80 2.69 3.00
CA GLN A 187 6.36 1.69 3.91
C GLN A 187 6.03 0.26 3.47
N VAL A 188 4.78 0.00 3.06
CA VAL A 188 4.37 -1.32 2.53
C VAL A 188 5.13 -1.65 1.25
N ALA A 189 5.33 -0.67 0.36
CA ALA A 189 6.10 -0.85 -0.87
C ALA A 189 7.57 -1.20 -0.61
N ASP A 190 8.19 -0.54 0.37
CA ASP A 190 9.58 -0.83 0.76
C ASP A 190 9.75 -2.23 1.33
N GLU A 191 8.82 -2.68 2.18
CA GLU A 191 8.85 -4.04 2.72
C GLU A 191 8.52 -5.09 1.64
N LEU A 192 7.63 -4.79 0.69
CA LEU A 192 7.39 -5.65 -0.48
C LEU A 192 8.63 -5.80 -1.35
N ARG A 193 9.38 -4.72 -1.58
CA ARG A 193 10.66 -4.76 -2.30
C ARG A 193 11.68 -5.62 -1.56
N MET A 194 11.75 -5.50 -0.24
CA MET A 194 12.62 -6.36 0.57
C MET A 194 12.24 -7.83 0.43
N VAL A 195 10.95 -8.18 0.52
CA VAL A 195 10.47 -9.55 0.27
C VAL A 195 10.85 -10.03 -1.14
N GLY A 196 10.62 -9.20 -2.16
CA GLY A 196 10.98 -9.50 -3.54
C GLY A 196 12.46 -9.78 -3.74
N LYS A 197 13.34 -8.96 -3.13
CA LYS A 197 14.79 -9.16 -3.18
C LYS A 197 15.22 -10.48 -2.54
N GLU A 198 14.66 -10.82 -1.39
CA GLU A 198 14.98 -12.08 -0.71
C GLU A 198 14.48 -13.30 -1.51
N ILE A 199 13.27 -13.24 -2.08
CA ILE A 199 12.74 -14.27 -2.98
C ILE A 199 13.62 -14.41 -4.24
N GLY A 200 14.03 -13.28 -4.82
CA GLY A 200 14.95 -13.28 -5.97
C GLY A 200 16.31 -13.89 -5.64
N SER A 201 16.76 -13.83 -4.39
CA SER A 201 17.98 -14.52 -3.95
C SER A 201 17.84 -16.04 -3.87
N LEU A 202 16.61 -16.54 -3.71
CA LEU A 202 16.32 -17.98 -3.67
C LEU A 202 16.15 -18.57 -5.07
N PHE A 203 15.40 -17.88 -5.93
CA PHE A 203 14.94 -18.43 -7.22
C PHE A 203 15.55 -17.74 -8.45
N GLY A 204 16.37 -16.71 -8.25
CA GLY A 204 16.91 -15.87 -9.33
C GLY A 204 16.05 -14.64 -9.63
N VAL A 205 16.55 -13.78 -10.51
CA VAL A 205 15.88 -12.54 -10.96
C VAL A 205 15.70 -12.62 -12.48
N LEU A 206 14.54 -12.23 -12.99
CA LEU A 206 14.36 -12.04 -14.42
C LEU A 206 15.02 -10.74 -14.83
N ASP A 207 16.01 -10.83 -15.72
CA ASP A 207 16.56 -9.64 -16.36
C ASP A 207 15.56 -9.10 -17.41
N GLU A 208 15.58 -7.79 -17.68
CA GLU A 208 14.71 -7.16 -18.68
C GLU A 208 14.87 -7.79 -20.07
N ASP A 209 16.07 -8.26 -20.41
CA ASP A 209 16.36 -8.95 -21.68
C ASP A 209 15.60 -10.28 -21.83
N THR A 210 15.29 -10.96 -20.72
CA THR A 210 14.46 -12.18 -20.74
C THR A 210 12.97 -11.91 -21.00
N ARG A 211 12.50 -10.66 -20.83
CA ARG A 211 11.10 -10.27 -21.10
C ARG A 211 10.83 -10.04 -22.59
N LEU A 212 11.87 -9.92 -23.41
CA LEU A 212 11.79 -9.66 -24.85
C LEU A 212 11.63 -10.95 -25.70
N LEU A 213 11.56 -12.12 -25.07
CA LEU A 213 11.38 -13.41 -25.75
C LEU A 213 9.92 -13.92 -25.75
N GLN A 214 8.94 -13.02 -25.60
CA GLN A 214 7.51 -13.32 -25.82
C GLN A 214 6.92 -12.48 -26.95
#